data_AF-A0A109ZY25-F1
#
_entry.id   AF-A0A109ZY25-F1
#
_cell.length_a   1.000
_cell.length_b   1.000
_cell.length_c   1.000
_cell.angle_alpha   90.00
_cell.angle_beta   90.00
_cell.angle_gamma   90.00
#
_symmetry.space_group_name_H-M   'P 1'
#
loop_
_entity.id
_entity.type
_entity.pdbx_description
1 polymer ?
#
loop_
_entity_poly.entity_id
_entity_poly.type
_entity_poly.pdbx_seq_one_letter_code
_entity_poly.pdbx_strand_id
1 'polypeptide(L)' 'MQNLKKRFLLSLLVSTILASASMVFVTTQSEAKGRAWCAKSQSRGTDCSYDTIDQCRAAVSGTGASCRKRVR' A
#
# COMPACT_ATOMS: atom_id res chain seq x y z
N MET A 1 14.43 12.64 -46.20
CA MET A 1 14.40 12.73 -44.71
C MET A 1 13.04 12.34 -44.09
N GLN A 2 12.29 11.38 -44.65
CA GLN A 2 10.98 10.97 -44.10
C GLN A 2 11.07 9.73 -43.18
N ASN A 3 12.01 8.82 -43.46
CA ASN A 3 12.24 7.63 -42.65
C ASN A 3 12.82 7.93 -41.24
N LEU A 4 13.56 9.05 -41.09
CA LEU A 4 14.12 9.47 -39.80
C LEU A 4 13.03 9.96 -38.84
N LYS A 5 12.04 10.74 -39.34
CA LYS A 5 10.86 11.17 -38.55
C LYS A 5 10.00 9.99 -38.11
N LYS A 6 9.79 9.00 -38.99
CA LYS A 6 8.99 7.80 -38.66
C LYS A 6 9.66 6.93 -37.59
N ARG A 7 10.99 6.76 -37.68
CA ARG A 7 11.80 6.09 -36.64
C ARG A 7 11.81 6.86 -35.33
N PHE A 8 11.86 8.19 -35.38
CA PHE A 8 11.83 9.06 -34.20
C PHE A 8 10.46 8.99 -33.50
N LEU A 9 9.36 9.03 -34.25
CA LEU A 9 8.00 8.86 -33.73
C LEU A 9 7.78 7.47 -33.12
N LEU A 10 8.25 6.41 -33.77
CA LEU A 10 8.19 5.04 -33.22
C LEU A 10 9.02 4.91 -31.93
N SER A 11 10.19 5.56 -31.85
CA SER A 11 11.03 5.55 -30.64
C SER A 11 10.43 6.35 -29.47
N LEU A 12 9.68 7.41 -29.76
CA LEU A 12 8.97 8.22 -28.75
C LEU A 12 7.79 7.48 -28.12
N LEU A 13 7.12 6.62 -28.88
CA LEU A 13 5.98 5.81 -28.40
C LEU A 13 6.40 4.65 -27.47
N VAL A 14 7.67 4.23 -27.50
CA VAL A 14 8.16 3.05 -26.75
C VAL A 14 8.63 3.40 -25.33
N SER A 15 8.82 4.68 -25.00
CA SER A 15 9.47 5.09 -23.73
C SER A 15 8.53 5.39 -22.55
N THR A 16 7.23 5.13 -22.64
CA THR A 16 6.25 5.46 -21.57
C THR A 16 5.89 4.32 -20.62
N ILE A 17 6.72 3.27 -20.53
CA ILE A 17 6.53 2.21 -19.54
C ILE A 17 7.65 2.28 -18.52
N LEU A 18 7.57 3.20 -17.56
CA LEU A 18 8.30 2.97 -16.31
C LEU A 18 7.63 3.66 -15.10
N ALA A 19 7.22 2.79 -14.18
CA ALA A 19 6.97 3.04 -12.76
C ALA A 19 5.68 3.77 -12.36
N SER A 20 4.54 3.11 -12.53
CA SER A 20 3.58 3.07 -11.41
C SER A 20 3.94 1.87 -10.54
N ALA A 21 4.69 2.13 -9.46
CA ALA A 21 4.83 1.16 -8.37
C ALA A 21 3.44 0.94 -7.79
N SER A 22 2.79 -0.15 -8.20
CA SER A 22 1.54 -0.62 -7.62
C SER A 22 1.74 -0.75 -6.12
N MET A 23 1.07 0.07 -5.33
CA MET A 23 0.88 -0.24 -3.92
C MET A 23 0.06 -1.52 -3.89
N VAL A 24 0.74 -2.66 -3.79
CA VAL A 24 0.10 -3.95 -3.53
C VAL A 24 -0.43 -3.83 -2.11
N PHE A 25 -1.67 -3.36 -1.97
CA PHE A 25 -2.45 -3.60 -0.77
C PHE A 25 -2.56 -5.11 -0.68
N VAL A 26 -1.73 -5.72 0.15
CA VAL A 26 -1.88 -7.12 0.51
C VAL A 26 -3.20 -7.20 1.26
N THR A 27 -4.29 -7.45 0.53
CA THR A 27 -5.58 -7.83 1.09
C THR A 27 -5.43 -9.26 1.62
N THR A 28 -4.67 -9.42 2.71
CA THR A 28 -4.76 -10.66 3.46
C THR A 28 -6.20 -10.72 3.98
N GLN A 29 -7.03 -11.55 3.34
CA GLN A 29 -8.16 -12.16 4.00
C GLN A 29 -7.57 -12.99 5.12
N SER A 30 -7.25 -12.37 6.25
CA SER A 30 -6.74 -13.16 7.36
C SER A 30 -7.91 -13.82 8.03
N GLU A 31 -8.14 -15.06 7.59
CA GLU A 31 -8.22 -16.24 8.42
C GLU A 31 -8.03 -15.91 9.91
N ALA A 32 -9.05 -16.26 10.69
CA ALA A 32 -9.27 -15.91 12.08
C ALA A 32 -8.26 -16.56 13.07
N LYS A 33 -6.96 -16.40 12.84
CA LYS A 33 -5.95 -16.45 13.90
C LYS A 33 -5.90 -15.05 14.49
N GLY A 34 -6.34 -14.92 15.75
CA GLY A 34 -6.62 -13.64 16.40
C GLY A 34 -5.45 -12.66 16.35
N ARG A 35 -5.48 -11.75 15.38
CA ARG A 35 -4.55 -10.65 15.23
C ARG A 35 -4.61 -9.79 16.48
N ALA A 36 -3.48 -9.71 17.19
CA ALA A 36 -3.43 -9.23 18.57
C ALA A 36 -3.48 -7.69 18.67
N TRP A 37 -3.33 -6.96 17.56
CA TRP A 37 -3.19 -5.51 17.55
C TRP A 37 -4.14 -4.84 16.56
N CYS A 38 -4.65 -3.68 16.99
CA CYS A 38 -5.54 -2.83 16.20
C CYS A 38 -5.03 -1.38 16.11
N ALA A 39 -5.04 -0.81 14.91
CA ALA A 39 -4.95 0.61 14.66
C ALA A 39 -6.31 1.27 14.88
N LYS A 40 -6.34 2.38 15.62
CA LYS A 40 -7.53 3.18 15.88
C LYS A 40 -7.31 4.60 15.38
N SER A 41 -8.12 5.02 14.42
CA SER A 41 -8.15 6.37 13.87
C SER A 41 -9.54 6.97 14.06
N GLN A 42 -9.63 8.27 14.39
CA GLN A 42 -10.91 8.96 14.46
C GLN A 42 -11.58 9.08 13.09
N SER A 43 -10.80 9.18 12.00
CA SER A 43 -11.32 9.39 10.65
C SER A 43 -11.49 8.10 9.84
N ARG A 44 -10.68 7.06 10.10
CA ARG A 44 -10.66 5.81 9.31
C ARG A 44 -11.21 4.58 10.04
N GLY A 45 -11.68 4.73 11.28
CA GLY A 45 -12.20 3.62 12.08
C GLY A 45 -11.11 2.78 12.75
N THR A 46 -11.44 1.52 13.06
CA THR A 46 -10.51 0.58 13.72
C THR A 46 -10.12 -0.54 12.76
N ASP A 47 -8.82 -0.74 12.55
CA ASP A 47 -8.26 -1.81 11.74
C ASP A 47 -7.47 -2.77 12.64
N CYS A 48 -7.96 -4.00 12.80
CA CYS A 48 -7.34 -5.03 13.63
C CYS A 48 -6.52 -6.04 12.84
N SER A 49 -5.85 -5.55 11.80
CA SER A 49 -5.19 -6.44 10.84
C SER A 49 -3.77 -6.87 11.21
N TYR A 50 -3.30 -6.55 12.42
CA TYR A 50 -1.87 -6.67 12.77
C TYR A 50 -1.59 -7.76 13.82
N ASP A 51 -0.54 -8.55 13.56
CA ASP A 51 -0.08 -9.59 14.48
C ASP A 51 0.82 -9.01 15.58
N THR A 52 1.60 -7.97 15.26
CA THR A 52 2.54 -7.33 16.20
C THR A 52 2.32 -5.82 16.33
N ILE A 53 2.80 -5.24 17.44
CA ILE A 53 2.74 -3.80 17.67
C ILE A 53 3.56 -3.02 16.63
N ASP A 54 4.69 -3.57 16.19
CA ASP A 54 5.58 -2.91 15.22
C ASP A 54 4.95 -2.83 13.83
N GLN A 55 4.25 -3.88 13.42
CA GLN A 55 3.45 -3.86 12.18
C GLN A 55 2.37 -2.77 12.24
N CYS A 56 1.65 -2.66 13.36
CA CYS A 56 0.67 -1.60 13.53
C CYS A 56 1.33 -0.21 13.50
N ARG A 57 2.43 0.01 14.23
CA ARG A 57 3.15 1.29 14.29
C ARG A 57 3.66 1.74 12.92
N ALA A 58 4.23 0.81 12.16
CA ALA A 58 4.68 1.07 10.79
C ALA A 58 3.51 1.52 9.91
N ALA A 59 2.34 0.87 10.02
CA ALA A 59 1.16 1.19 9.23
C ALA A 59 0.49 2.53 9.62
N VAL A 60 0.52 2.91 10.90
CA VAL A 60 -0.10 4.16 11.38
C VAL A 60 0.84 5.37 11.38
N SER A 61 2.12 5.18 11.09
CA SER A 61 3.11 6.25 11.07
C SER A 61 2.66 7.40 10.15
N GLY A 62 2.63 8.63 10.68
CA GLY A 62 2.18 9.82 9.95
C GLY A 62 0.67 9.97 9.72
N THR A 63 -0.15 9.04 10.22
CA THR A 63 -1.62 9.06 10.01
C THR A 63 -2.42 9.61 11.19
N GLY A 64 -1.77 9.85 12.34
CA GLY A 64 -2.43 10.24 13.59
C GLY A 64 -3.24 9.12 14.27
N ALA A 65 -3.19 7.89 13.73
CA ALA A 65 -3.82 6.73 14.34
C ALA A 65 -2.94 6.13 15.45
N SER A 66 -3.57 5.41 16.38
CA SER A 66 -2.93 4.82 17.56
C SER A 66 -3.06 3.30 17.56
N CYS A 67 -2.07 2.59 18.10
CA CYS A 67 -2.08 1.13 18.20
C CYS A 67 -2.54 0.67 19.58
N ARG A 68 -3.48 -0.27 19.63
CA ARG A 68 -3.99 -0.88 20.86
C ARG A 68 -4.02 -2.40 20.73
N LYS A 69 -3.71 -3.10 21.82
CA LYS A 69 -3.89 -4.56 21.91
C LYS A 69 -5.39 -4.91 21.92
N ARG A 70 -5.76 -5.95 21.17
CA ARG A 70 -7.13 -6.49 21.16
C ARG A 70 -7.38 -7.20 22.50
N VAL A 71 -8.38 -6.73 23.24
CA VAL A 71 -8.90 -7.43 24.43
C VAL A 71 -10.05 -8.31 23.94
N ARG A 72 -10.05 -9.59 24.33
CA ARG A 72 -11.06 -10.56 23.90
C ARG A 72 -12.37 -10.33 24.65
#